data_AF-A0A2E9QDS2-F1
#
_entry.id   AF-A0A2E9QDS2-F1
#
_cell.length_a   1.000
_cell.length_b   1.000
_cell.length_c   1.000
_cell.angle_alpha   90.00
_cell.angle_beta   90.00
_cell.angle_gamma   90.00
#
_symmetry.space_group_name_H-M   'P 1'
#
loop_
_entity.id
_entity.type
_entity.pdbx_description
1 polymer ?
#
loop_
_entity_poly.entity_id
_entity_poly.type
_entity_poly.pdbx_seq_one_letter_code
_entity_poly.pdbx_strand_id
1 'polypeptide(L)'
;MEFQSVPEQNRTRARGNRSSTNFMRKNLKHRFRIRSASLRARLLVATIALLQVSLSGCQEAPSNRICTQIGCGDMGLSVTIHDLPDGEHEVALTADGKTRILECESSIERTVEDRSTNTVMHSGGPCGVFLPGKWKEIEVSVNGRYLGRHELEYRAYYPNGPHCAPECQGASLEIDFED
;
A
#
# COMPACT_ATOMS: atom_id res chain seq x y z
N MET A 1 49.76 3.29 14.88
CA MET A 1 48.54 3.09 15.69
C MET A 1 47.91 1.81 15.20
N GLU A 2 48.11 0.74 15.94
CA GLU A 2 47.61 -0.61 15.66
C GLU A 2 46.15 -0.72 16.12
N PHE A 3 45.25 -1.12 15.23
CA PHE A 3 43.89 -1.49 15.59
C PHE A 3 43.80 -3.01 15.73
N GLN A 4 43.48 -3.43 16.95
CA GLN A 4 43.28 -4.83 17.34
C GLN A 4 41.94 -5.35 16.79
N SER A 5 41.99 -6.53 16.18
CA SER A 5 40.84 -7.30 15.74
C SER A 5 40.13 -7.99 16.92
N VAL A 6 38.80 -7.91 16.96
CA VAL A 6 37.95 -8.62 17.94
C VAL A 6 37.31 -9.83 17.25
N PRO A 7 37.27 -11.01 17.90
CA PRO A 7 36.86 -12.25 17.25
C PRO A 7 35.35 -12.51 17.26
N GLU A 8 34.95 -13.21 16.21
CA GLU A 8 33.67 -13.80 15.86
C GLU A 8 33.18 -14.82 16.91
N GLN A 9 32.02 -14.58 17.52
CA GLN A 9 31.36 -15.54 18.41
C GLN A 9 30.20 -16.27 17.72
N ASN A 10 30.52 -17.49 17.32
CA ASN A 10 29.63 -18.62 17.05
C ASN A 10 28.57 -18.81 18.18
N ARG A 11 27.28 -18.78 17.84
CA ARG A 11 26.23 -19.40 18.68
C ARG A 11 25.35 -20.36 17.89
N THR A 12 25.59 -21.62 18.18
CA THR A 12 24.83 -22.82 17.82
C THR A 12 23.67 -23.04 18.80
N ARG A 13 22.68 -23.85 18.38
CA ARG A 13 21.55 -24.49 19.12
C ARG A 13 20.22 -23.72 19.04
N ALA A 14 19.05 -24.35 18.90
CA ALA A 14 18.66 -25.74 19.19
C ALA A 14 17.54 -26.22 18.25
N ARG A 15 17.64 -27.49 17.80
CA ARG A 15 16.52 -28.27 17.24
C ARG A 15 15.57 -28.65 18.37
N GLY A 16 14.35 -28.12 18.34
CA GLY A 16 13.22 -28.60 19.14
C GLY A 16 12.53 -29.75 18.44
N ASN A 17 12.57 -30.91 19.08
CA ASN A 17 11.93 -32.17 18.71
C ASN A 17 10.58 -32.29 19.46
N ARG A 18 9.68 -33.16 18.99
CA ARG A 18 8.37 -33.59 19.59
C ARG A 18 7.16 -32.77 19.10
N SER A 19 5.99 -33.33 18.83
CA SER A 19 5.42 -34.63 19.21
C SER A 19 4.37 -35.07 18.20
N SER A 20 4.38 -36.37 17.88
CA SER A 20 3.25 -37.07 17.28
C SER A 20 2.04 -37.05 18.22
N THR A 21 0.86 -36.77 17.67
CA THR A 21 -0.40 -37.33 18.15
C THR A 21 -1.29 -37.65 16.95
N ASN A 22 -0.98 -38.78 16.29
CA ASN A 22 -1.98 -39.56 15.58
C ASN A 22 -2.79 -40.31 16.64
N PHE A 23 -4.03 -39.89 16.91
CA PHE A 23 -4.97 -40.77 17.61
C PHE A 23 -6.41 -40.51 17.17
N MET A 24 -6.91 -41.47 16.38
CA MET A 24 -8.30 -41.90 16.29
C MET A 24 -9.40 -40.87 15.98
N ARG A 25 -9.90 -40.94 14.73
CA ARG A 25 -11.35 -41.03 14.45
C ARG A 25 -11.61 -41.54 13.02
N LYS A 26 -11.29 -42.80 12.79
CA LYS A 26 -11.90 -43.62 11.73
C LYS A 26 -12.96 -44.48 12.39
N ASN A 27 -14.24 -44.14 12.23
CA ASN A 27 -15.39 -45.07 12.15
C ASN A 27 -16.70 -44.33 12.38
N LEU A 28 -17.31 -43.86 11.28
CA LEU A 28 -18.76 -43.62 11.17
C LEU A 28 -19.15 -43.48 9.69
N LYS A 29 -18.65 -44.40 8.86
CA LYS A 29 -19.15 -44.63 7.50
C LYS A 29 -19.68 -46.07 7.48
N HIS A 30 -20.99 -46.29 7.68
CA HIS A 30 -21.72 -47.43 7.08
C HIS A 30 -23.21 -47.58 7.46
N ARG A 31 -24.01 -46.52 7.65
CA ARG A 31 -25.47 -46.71 7.85
C ARG A 31 -26.43 -45.76 7.11
N PHE A 32 -26.00 -45.12 6.01
CA PHE A 32 -26.93 -44.38 5.13
C PHE A 32 -26.72 -44.76 3.66
N ARG A 33 -26.98 -46.03 3.35
CA ARG A 33 -27.20 -46.52 1.99
C ARG A 33 -28.60 -47.13 2.02
N ILE A 34 -29.41 -46.89 0.99
CA ILE A 34 -30.83 -47.30 0.85
C ILE A 34 -31.85 -46.26 1.35
N ARG A 35 -31.84 -45.06 0.76
CA ARG A 35 -33.03 -44.19 0.55
C ARG A 35 -32.78 -43.13 -0.53
N SER A 36 -31.89 -43.45 -1.48
CA SER A 36 -31.31 -42.53 -2.46
C SER A 36 -31.67 -42.95 -3.89
N ALA A 37 -32.94 -42.91 -4.25
CA ALA A 37 -33.34 -43.08 -5.65
C ALA A 37 -34.45 -42.10 -6.09
N SER A 38 -35.39 -41.76 -5.21
CA SER A 38 -36.52 -40.90 -5.58
C SER A 38 -36.29 -39.39 -5.37
N LEU A 39 -35.47 -38.99 -4.39
CA LEU A 39 -35.21 -37.57 -4.08
C LEU A 39 -34.13 -36.90 -4.96
N ARG A 40 -33.29 -37.68 -5.64
CA ARG A 40 -32.19 -37.12 -6.46
C ARG A 40 -32.65 -36.54 -7.79
N ALA A 41 -33.75 -37.06 -8.35
CA ALA A 41 -34.29 -36.55 -9.61
C ALA A 41 -35.00 -35.20 -9.46
N ARG A 42 -35.68 -34.97 -8.32
CA ARG A 42 -36.36 -33.68 -8.04
C ARG A 42 -35.40 -32.57 -7.60
N LEU A 43 -34.30 -32.92 -6.93
CA LEU A 43 -33.28 -31.95 -6.53
C LEU A 43 -32.46 -31.42 -7.73
N LEU A 44 -32.19 -32.26 -8.73
CA LEU A 44 -31.44 -31.88 -9.94
C LEU A 44 -32.20 -30.88 -10.83
N VAL A 45 -33.52 -31.05 -10.98
CA VAL A 45 -34.35 -30.11 -11.78
C VAL A 45 -34.48 -28.75 -11.09
N ALA A 46 -34.55 -28.72 -9.76
CA ALA A 46 -34.57 -27.46 -9.01
C ALA A 46 -33.22 -26.71 -9.06
N THR A 47 -32.09 -27.42 -9.07
CA THR A 47 -30.76 -26.78 -9.20
C THR A 47 -30.48 -26.19 -10.58
N ILE A 48 -31.09 -26.72 -11.66
CA ILE A 48 -30.89 -26.18 -13.02
C ILE A 48 -31.71 -24.90 -13.24
N ALA A 49 -32.90 -24.79 -12.64
CA ALA A 49 -33.73 -23.58 -12.73
C ALA A 49 -33.18 -22.40 -11.90
N LEU A 50 -32.53 -22.66 -10.76
CA LEU A 50 -31.88 -21.63 -9.94
C LEU A 50 -30.53 -21.14 -10.50
N LEU A 51 -29.92 -21.86 -11.46
CA LEU A 51 -28.67 -21.42 -12.10
C LEU A 51 -28.88 -20.41 -13.24
N GLN A 52 -30.11 -20.22 -13.71
CA GLN A 52 -30.42 -19.37 -14.87
C GLN A 52 -30.71 -17.91 -14.51
N VAL A 53 -30.88 -17.56 -13.22
CA VAL A 53 -31.18 -16.18 -12.77
C VAL A 53 -29.90 -15.37 -12.46
N SER A 54 -28.73 -16.00 -12.46
CA SER A 54 -27.44 -15.35 -12.17
C SER A 54 -26.65 -14.89 -13.41
N LEU A 55 -27.26 -14.88 -14.61
CA LEU A 55 -26.58 -14.51 -15.87
C LEU A 55 -27.07 -13.21 -16.53
N SER A 56 -28.00 -12.47 -15.93
CA SER A 56 -28.46 -11.17 -16.44
C SER A 56 -27.81 -9.95 -15.76
N GLY A 57 -26.74 -10.16 -14.99
CA GLY A 57 -25.92 -9.06 -14.47
C GLY A 57 -25.01 -8.48 -15.54
N CYS A 58 -25.50 -7.50 -16.29
CA CYS A 58 -24.74 -6.49 -17.04
C CYS A 58 -23.43 -6.96 -17.68
N GLN A 59 -23.50 -7.62 -18.83
CA GLN A 59 -22.44 -7.45 -19.84
C GLN A 59 -22.63 -6.08 -20.47
N GLU A 60 -22.18 -5.04 -19.76
CA GLU A 60 -21.88 -3.76 -20.39
C GLU A 60 -20.77 -4.04 -21.40
N ALA A 61 -21.15 -4.10 -22.68
CA ALA A 61 -20.21 -4.13 -23.78
C ALA A 61 -19.16 -3.03 -23.55
N PRO A 62 -17.87 -3.29 -23.86
CA PRO A 62 -16.78 -2.39 -23.55
C PRO A 62 -17.05 -1.07 -24.23
N SER A 63 -17.49 -0.06 -23.46
CA SER A 63 -17.37 1.32 -23.93
C SER A 63 -15.90 1.49 -24.29
N ASN A 64 -15.61 1.90 -25.53
CA ASN A 64 -14.29 2.26 -26.05
C ASN A 64 -13.70 3.44 -25.22
N ARG A 65 -13.49 3.22 -23.92
CA ARG A 65 -12.82 4.15 -23.03
C ARG A 65 -11.35 3.88 -23.21
N ILE A 66 -10.67 4.90 -23.71
CA ILE A 66 -9.21 4.90 -23.79
C ILE A 66 -8.74 5.14 -22.35
N CYS A 67 -8.52 4.06 -21.61
CA CYS A 67 -7.84 4.14 -20.33
C CYS A 67 -6.34 4.30 -20.63
N THR A 68 -5.80 5.49 -20.36
CA THR A 68 -4.35 5.67 -20.33
C THR A 68 -3.78 4.92 -19.13
N GLN A 69 -2.53 4.44 -19.17
CA GLN A 69 -1.83 3.87 -18.01
C GLN A 69 -0.94 4.90 -17.31
N ILE A 70 -1.27 6.18 -17.47
CA ILE A 70 -0.50 7.28 -16.90
C ILE A 70 -0.92 7.42 -15.44
N GLY A 71 0.05 7.48 -14.51
CA GLY A 71 -0.20 7.87 -13.11
C GLY A 71 -0.14 6.78 -12.03
N CYS A 72 0.03 5.49 -12.36
CA CYS A 72 0.28 4.44 -11.34
C CYS A 72 1.77 4.10 -11.12
N GLY A 73 2.70 4.74 -11.87
CA GLY A 73 4.11 4.38 -11.86
C GLY A 73 4.78 4.53 -10.49
N ASP A 74 4.24 5.41 -9.65
CA ASP A 74 4.85 5.84 -8.40
C ASP A 74 3.94 5.51 -7.22
N MET A 75 3.62 4.23 -7.04
CA MET A 75 3.00 3.79 -5.78
C MET A 75 3.99 4.01 -4.63
N GLY A 76 3.62 4.82 -3.66
CA GLY A 76 4.53 5.18 -2.59
C GLY A 76 3.89 6.04 -1.52
N LEU A 77 4.77 6.61 -0.70
CA LEU A 77 4.45 7.60 0.30
C LEU A 77 4.97 8.97 -0.18
N SER A 78 4.07 9.95 -0.25
CA SER A 78 4.45 11.37 -0.33
C SER A 78 4.53 11.94 1.08
N VAL A 79 5.65 12.54 1.44
CA VAL A 79 5.81 13.28 2.71
C VAL A 79 6.00 14.74 2.38
N THR A 80 5.12 15.58 2.91
CA THR A 80 5.18 17.04 2.79
C THR A 80 5.46 17.61 4.17
N ILE A 81 6.49 18.45 4.27
CA ILE A 81 6.88 19.10 5.52
C ILE A 81 6.63 20.60 5.39
N HIS A 82 5.75 21.12 6.24
CA HIS A 82 5.35 22.52 6.30
C HIS A 82 6.26 23.30 7.26
N ASP A 83 6.24 24.63 7.11
CA ASP A 83 6.92 25.58 8.00
C ASP A 83 8.43 25.38 8.16
N LEU A 84 9.07 24.78 7.14
CA LEU A 84 10.52 24.78 7.03
C LEU A 84 11.03 26.16 6.58
N PRO A 85 12.20 26.60 7.10
CA PRO A 85 12.83 27.82 6.63
C PRO A 85 13.35 27.66 5.20
N ASP A 86 13.23 28.68 4.34
CA ASP A 86 13.70 28.66 2.95
C ASP A 86 15.11 28.06 2.80
N GLY A 87 15.24 27.09 1.87
CA GLY A 87 16.51 26.48 1.52
C GLY A 87 16.41 24.98 1.22
N GLU A 88 17.58 24.36 1.04
CA GLU A 88 17.72 22.91 0.88
C GLU A 88 17.70 22.20 2.25
N HIS A 89 16.98 21.09 2.32
CA HIS A 89 16.87 20.27 3.52
C HIS A 89 17.14 18.80 3.23
N GLU A 90 17.84 18.16 4.15
CA GLU A 90 18.02 16.72 4.19
C GLU A 90 16.88 16.07 4.97
N VAL A 91 16.13 15.17 4.34
CA VAL A 91 15.04 14.41 4.94
C VAL A 91 15.45 12.94 5.04
N ALA A 92 15.57 12.44 6.26
CA ALA A 92 15.80 11.03 6.54
C ALA A 92 14.48 10.33 6.89
N LEU A 93 14.11 9.38 6.04
CA LEU A 93 12.93 8.53 6.17
C LEU A 93 13.36 7.12 6.57
N THR A 94 12.96 6.65 7.74
CA THR A 94 13.25 5.27 8.20
C THR A 94 11.97 4.44 8.18
N ALA A 95 11.94 3.43 7.31
CA ALA A 95 10.83 2.49 7.17
C ALA A 95 11.34 1.05 7.26
N ASP A 96 10.68 0.20 8.06
CA ASP A 96 11.07 -1.20 8.29
C ASP A 96 12.57 -1.39 8.65
N GLY A 97 13.13 -0.44 9.42
CA GLY A 97 14.53 -0.45 9.83
C GLY A 97 15.54 -0.06 8.74
N LYS A 98 15.08 0.43 7.58
CA LYS A 98 15.91 0.96 6.50
C LYS A 98 15.73 2.46 6.39
N THR A 99 16.85 3.19 6.42
CA THR A 99 16.84 4.65 6.24
C THR A 99 17.14 5.02 4.80
N ARG A 100 16.39 5.98 4.27
CA ARG A 100 16.65 6.67 3.01
C ARG A 100 16.81 8.15 3.30
N ILE A 101 17.89 8.71 2.78
CA ILE A 101 18.17 10.14 2.85
C ILE A 101 17.79 10.74 1.50
N LEU A 102 16.94 11.76 1.53
CA LEU A 102 16.43 12.48 0.37
C LEU A 102 16.66 13.97 0.60
N GLU A 103 16.79 14.73 -0.47
CA GLU A 103 16.93 16.19 -0.41
C GLU A 103 15.66 16.83 -0.99
N CYS A 104 15.25 17.94 -0.42
CA CYS A 104 14.16 18.77 -0.92
C CYS A 104 14.51 20.25 -0.74
N GLU A 105 13.87 21.11 -1.51
CA GLU A 105 13.93 22.56 -1.32
C GLU A 105 12.60 23.04 -0.76
N SER A 106 12.64 23.88 0.27
CA SER A 106 11.49 24.65 0.73
C SER A 106 11.67 26.11 0.34
N SER A 107 10.59 26.76 -0.06
CA SER A 107 10.61 28.21 -0.33
C SER A 107 9.23 28.82 -0.11
N ILE A 108 9.20 30.07 0.36
CA ILE A 108 7.97 30.86 0.51
C ILE A 108 7.16 30.81 -0.79
N GLU A 109 5.90 30.39 -0.68
CA GLU A 109 4.98 30.40 -1.80
C GLU A 109 4.77 31.83 -2.31
N ARG A 110 4.99 32.03 -3.61
CA ARG A 110 4.78 33.31 -4.29
C ARG A 110 3.81 33.12 -5.43
N THR A 111 2.76 33.93 -5.40
CA THR A 111 1.80 34.06 -6.48
C THR A 111 2.14 35.29 -7.31
N VAL A 112 2.38 35.10 -8.60
CA VAL A 112 2.61 36.16 -9.58
C VAL A 112 1.41 36.20 -10.52
N GLU A 113 0.69 37.32 -10.51
CA GLU A 113 -0.46 37.55 -11.40
C GLU A 113 -0.06 38.45 -12.57
N ASP A 114 -0.24 37.97 -13.80
CA ASP A 114 -0.11 38.76 -15.01
C ASP A 114 -1.50 39.07 -15.59
N ARG A 115 -1.95 40.30 -15.35
CA ARG A 115 -3.26 40.79 -15.84
C ARG A 115 -3.31 40.95 -17.36
N SER A 116 -2.17 41.09 -18.04
CA SER A 116 -2.14 41.27 -19.49
C SER A 116 -2.44 39.96 -20.23
N THR A 117 -2.01 38.83 -19.66
CA THR A 117 -2.26 37.48 -20.17
C THR A 117 -3.37 36.74 -19.42
N ASN A 118 -3.90 37.35 -18.35
CA ASN A 118 -4.83 36.73 -17.41
C ASN A 118 -4.28 35.40 -16.86
N THR A 119 -3.00 35.40 -16.49
CA THR A 119 -2.26 34.23 -16.00
C THR A 119 -1.92 34.40 -14.52
N VAL A 120 -2.02 33.31 -13.76
CA VAL A 120 -1.56 33.23 -12.37
C VAL A 120 -0.49 32.14 -12.29
N MET A 121 0.67 32.48 -11.75
CA MET A 121 1.79 31.55 -11.54
C MET A 121 2.06 31.42 -10.05
N HIS A 122 2.12 30.18 -9.57
CA HIS A 122 2.55 29.85 -8.22
C HIS A 122 3.97 29.31 -8.28
N SER A 123 4.85 29.78 -7.39
CA SER A 123 6.23 29.32 -7.27
C SER A 123 6.58 29.10 -5.80
N GLY A 124 7.48 28.17 -5.55
CA GLY A 124 7.82 27.72 -4.20
C GLY A 124 6.79 26.76 -3.62
N GLY A 125 6.89 26.54 -2.31
CA GLY A 125 6.06 25.59 -1.59
C GLY A 125 6.82 24.83 -0.50
N PRO A 126 6.10 23.95 0.22
CA PRO A 126 6.69 23.12 1.27
C PRO A 126 7.69 22.11 0.69
N CYS A 127 8.59 21.63 1.55
CA CYS A 127 9.48 20.52 1.21
C CYS A 127 8.66 19.25 0.99
N GLY A 128 8.74 18.68 -0.22
CA GLY A 128 8.11 17.41 -0.57
C GLY A 128 9.13 16.35 -0.94
N VAL A 129 9.02 15.16 -0.36
CA VAL A 129 9.81 13.98 -0.75
C VAL A 129 8.93 12.77 -1.01
N PHE A 130 9.39 11.89 -1.89
CA PHE A 130 8.65 10.68 -2.27
C PHE A 130 9.47 9.42 -1.95
N LEU A 131 8.84 8.48 -1.25
CA LEU A 131 9.41 7.18 -0.92
C LEU A 131 8.63 6.07 -1.64
N PRO A 132 9.20 5.40 -2.66
CA PRO A 132 8.51 4.34 -3.38
C PRO A 132 8.27 3.11 -2.50
N GLY A 133 7.16 2.41 -2.73
CA GLY A 133 6.81 1.17 -2.04
C GLY A 133 5.67 1.29 -1.03
N LYS A 134 5.37 0.18 -0.37
CA LYS A 134 4.33 0.10 0.67
C LYS A 134 4.96 -0.15 2.03
N TRP A 135 4.71 0.78 2.94
CA TRP A 135 5.27 0.76 4.28
C TRP A 135 4.14 0.77 5.29
N LYS A 136 4.34 0.15 6.45
CA LYS A 136 3.33 0.17 7.52
C LYS A 136 3.47 1.41 8.40
N GLU A 137 4.70 1.77 8.69
CA GLU A 137 5.09 2.84 9.59
C GLU A 137 6.36 3.50 9.04
N ILE A 138 6.52 4.78 9.32
CA ILE A 138 7.68 5.57 8.95
C ILE A 138 8.10 6.47 10.10
N GLU A 139 9.40 6.59 10.31
CA GLU A 139 10.02 7.65 11.11
C GLU A 139 10.58 8.74 10.19
N VAL A 140 10.35 10.00 10.56
CA VAL A 140 10.76 11.16 9.78
C VAL A 140 11.72 12.01 10.60
N SER A 141 12.81 12.44 9.96
CA SER A 141 13.73 13.42 10.49
C SER A 141 14.17 14.40 9.40
N VAL A 142 14.39 15.66 9.77
CA VAL A 142 14.81 16.72 8.85
C VAL A 142 16.04 17.41 9.44
N ASN A 143 17.12 17.49 8.67
CA ASN A 143 18.41 18.07 9.11
C ASN A 143 18.86 17.52 10.48
N GLY A 144 18.66 16.22 10.71
CA GLY A 144 18.95 15.53 11.97
C GLY A 144 17.95 15.74 13.11
N ARG A 145 16.94 16.62 12.97
CA ARG A 145 15.84 16.76 13.94
C ARG A 145 14.80 15.67 13.69
N TYR A 146 14.51 14.88 14.71
CA TYR A 146 13.42 13.89 14.66
C TYR A 146 12.06 14.59 14.74
N LEU A 147 11.17 14.31 13.79
CA LEU A 147 9.82 14.89 13.72
C LEU A 147 8.73 13.94 14.20
N GLY A 148 8.96 12.63 14.15
CA GLY A 148 7.99 11.67 14.67
C GLY A 148 7.99 10.33 13.97
N ARG A 149 7.05 9.50 14.40
CA ARG A 149 6.74 8.18 13.86
C ARG A 149 5.26 8.13 13.51
N HIS A 150 4.96 7.69 12.30
CA HIS A 150 3.61 7.77 11.72
C HIS A 150 3.21 6.43 11.12
N GLU A 151 2.02 5.95 11.48
CA GLU A 151 1.36 4.85 10.78
C GLU A 151 0.79 5.34 9.46
N LEU A 152 0.87 4.50 8.42
CA LEU A 152 0.48 4.89 7.07
C LEU A 152 -0.85 4.27 6.65
N GLU A 153 -1.71 5.11 6.08
CA GLU A 153 -2.96 4.69 5.45
C GLU A 153 -2.86 4.86 3.92
N TYR A 154 -2.83 3.74 3.20
CA TYR A 154 -2.84 3.77 1.73
C TYR A 154 -4.28 3.84 1.22
N ARG A 155 -4.54 4.84 0.38
CA ARG A 155 -5.84 5.04 -0.25
C ARG A 155 -5.76 4.78 -1.75
N ALA A 156 -6.85 4.24 -2.27
CA ALA A 156 -7.03 4.04 -3.69
C ALA A 156 -7.16 5.38 -4.41
N TYR A 157 -6.54 5.51 -5.58
CA TYR A 157 -6.76 6.63 -6.48
C TYR A 157 -6.80 6.18 -7.94
N TYR A 158 -7.50 6.95 -8.77
CA TYR A 158 -7.88 6.55 -10.12
C TYR A 158 -7.48 7.65 -11.12
N PRO A 159 -6.21 7.73 -11.53
CA PRO A 159 -5.73 8.80 -12.41
C PRO A 159 -6.42 8.79 -13.79
N ASN A 160 -6.95 7.63 -14.20
CA ASN A 160 -7.65 7.44 -15.46
C ASN A 160 -9.18 7.31 -15.28
N GLY A 161 -9.69 7.70 -14.10
CA GLY A 161 -11.08 7.58 -13.70
C GLY A 161 -11.42 6.23 -13.05
N PRO A 162 -12.49 6.18 -12.23
CA PRO A 162 -12.80 5.04 -11.35
C PRO A 162 -13.18 3.74 -12.08
N HIS A 163 -13.44 3.83 -13.38
CA HIS A 163 -13.81 2.68 -14.22
C HIS A 163 -12.64 2.18 -15.09
N CYS A 164 -11.45 2.75 -14.92
CA CYS A 164 -10.26 2.36 -15.65
C CYS A 164 -9.29 1.64 -14.70
N ALA A 165 -8.95 0.39 -15.05
CA ALA A 165 -7.88 -0.33 -14.41
C ALA A 165 -6.50 0.12 -14.95
N PRO A 166 -5.42 -0.01 -14.18
CA PRO A 166 -5.37 -0.48 -12.79
C PRO A 166 -5.79 0.60 -11.77
N GLU A 167 -6.32 0.16 -10.63
CA GLU A 167 -6.41 1.01 -9.44
C GLU A 167 -4.99 1.24 -8.89
N CYS A 168 -4.62 2.50 -8.65
CA CYS A 168 -3.37 2.82 -7.97
C CYS A 168 -3.62 2.98 -6.46
N GLN A 169 -2.57 2.89 -5.65
CA GLN A 169 -2.65 3.18 -4.22
C GLN A 169 -1.45 4.01 -3.79
N GLY A 170 -1.69 4.99 -2.93
CA GLY A 170 -0.67 5.87 -2.36
C GLY A 170 -1.02 6.26 -0.94
N ALA A 171 -0.01 6.65 -0.18
CA ALA A 171 -0.15 7.28 1.13
C ALA A 171 0.40 8.71 1.04
N SER A 172 -0.17 9.61 1.81
CA SER A 172 0.29 10.99 1.94
C SER A 172 0.37 11.33 3.42
N LEU A 173 1.47 11.98 3.80
CA LEU A 173 1.75 12.42 5.16
C LEU A 173 2.14 13.89 5.12
N GLU A 174 1.42 14.70 5.86
CA GLU A 174 1.71 16.13 6.07
C GLU A 174 2.21 16.29 7.51
N ILE A 175 3.32 17.02 7.67
CA ILE A 175 4.00 17.22 8.97
C ILE A 175 4.32 18.70 9.11
N ASP A 176 3.97 19.29 10.24
CA ASP A 176 4.37 20.66 10.58
C ASP A 176 5.71 20.63 11.32
N PHE A 177 6.68 21.44 10.90
CA PHE A 177 8.04 21.42 11.49
C PHE A 177 8.10 21.98 12.92
N GLU A 178 7.07 22.70 13.38
CA GLU A 178 7.04 23.33 14.69
C GLU A 178 6.57 22.41 15.83
N ASP A 179 5.97 21.24 15.52
CA ASP A 179 5.56 20.23 16.50
C ASP A 179 6.73 19.38 17.07
#